data_AF-A0A8J2WCB1-F1
#
_entry.id   AF-A0A8J2WCB1-F1
#
_cell.length_a   1.000
_cell.length_b   1.000
_cell.length_c   1.000
_cell.angle_alpha   90.00
_cell.angle_beta   90.00
_cell.angle_gamma   90.00
#
_symmetry.space_group_name_H-M   'P 1'
#
loop_
_entity.id
_entity.type
_entity.pdbx_description
1 polymer ?
#
loop_
_entity_poly.entity_id
_entity_poly.type
_entity_poly.pdbx_seq_one_letter_code
_entity_poly.pdbx_strand_id
1 'polypeptide(L)'
;QSTHFRAFRRNDTNYRNGNSVVHLQVLSQKSVSFLLRSPVRPKMVNVPKSRRTYCKKCKTHKVHKVTQYKKSKERSAAQGRRRYDRKQKGYGGQTKPIFRKKAKTTKKIVLRMECSECKVRKQIPLKRCKHFELGGDKKRKGQMIQF
;
A
#
# COMPACT_ATOMS: atom_id res chain seq x y z
N GLN A 1 -15.72 36.18 24.43
CA GLN A 1 -15.07 35.84 25.70
C GLN A 1 -15.45 34.40 26.05
N SER A 2 -14.48 33.60 26.54
CA SER A 2 -14.61 32.45 27.48
C SER A 2 -15.73 31.40 27.24
N THR A 3 -15.37 30.19 26.80
CA THR A 3 -15.26 28.93 27.61
C THR A 3 -16.59 28.44 28.24
N HIS A 4 -17.14 27.32 27.73
CA HIS A 4 -17.05 25.96 28.31
C HIS A 4 -17.99 25.74 29.51
N PHE A 5 -18.82 24.67 29.46
CA PHE A 5 -19.01 23.64 30.50
C PHE A 5 -20.34 22.91 30.31
N ARG A 6 -20.29 21.62 29.98
CA ARG A 6 -21.07 20.62 30.72
C ARG A 6 -20.36 19.27 30.70
N ALA A 7 -20.29 18.73 31.89
CA ALA A 7 -19.47 17.62 32.33
C ALA A 7 -20.37 16.43 32.70
N PHE A 8 -19.82 15.23 32.50
CA PHE A 8 -19.91 14.02 33.33
C PHE A 8 -21.18 13.14 33.38
N ARG A 9 -20.97 11.85 33.02
CA ARG A 9 -21.20 10.54 33.73
C ARG A 9 -21.75 9.50 32.73
N ARG A 10 -21.02 8.45 32.33
CA ARG A 10 -20.66 7.16 32.98
C ARG A 10 -21.86 6.35 33.53
N ASN A 11 -22.01 5.12 32.99
CA ASN A 11 -22.31 3.83 33.63
C ASN A 11 -22.31 2.79 32.48
N ASP A 12 -21.32 1.90 32.32
CA ASP A 12 -20.96 0.68 33.07
C ASP A 12 -21.92 -0.52 32.89
N THR A 13 -21.30 -1.71 32.84
CA THR A 13 -21.83 -3.10 32.80
C THR A 13 -22.12 -3.64 31.38
N ASN A 14 -21.67 -4.82 30.94
CA ASN A 14 -21.40 -6.07 31.66
C ASN A 14 -20.26 -6.91 31.07
N TYR A 15 -19.48 -7.44 32.01
CA TYR A 15 -18.56 -8.57 31.94
C TYR A 15 -19.39 -9.85 32.14
N ARG A 16 -19.22 -10.90 31.32
CA ARG A 16 -19.63 -12.27 31.69
C ARG A 16 -18.61 -13.30 31.21
N ASN A 17 -17.85 -13.79 32.18
CA ASN A 17 -17.22 -15.09 32.18
C ASN A 17 -18.30 -16.19 32.18
N GLY A 18 -18.03 -17.29 31.49
CA GLY A 18 -18.83 -18.51 31.53
C GLY A 18 -17.99 -19.69 31.05
N ASN A 19 -17.29 -20.32 31.98
CA ASN A 19 -16.76 -21.66 31.83
C ASN A 19 -17.94 -22.64 31.70
N SER A 20 -17.97 -23.45 30.65
CA SER A 20 -18.69 -24.73 30.65
C SER A 20 -17.86 -25.74 29.90
N VAL A 21 -17.29 -26.66 30.67
CA VAL A 21 -16.68 -27.91 30.24
C VAL A 21 -17.75 -28.72 29.52
N VAL A 22 -17.56 -29.02 28.24
CA VAL A 22 -18.24 -30.12 27.55
C VAL A 22 -17.24 -30.90 26.70
N HIS A 23 -16.84 -32.03 27.28
CA HIS A 23 -16.72 -33.34 26.68
C HIS A 23 -16.14 -33.47 25.26
N LEU A 24 -14.96 -34.06 25.26
CA LEU A 24 -14.24 -34.72 24.18
C LEU A 24 -15.16 -35.58 23.28
N GLN A 25 -15.20 -35.27 21.98
CA GLN A 25 -15.34 -36.28 20.94
C GLN A 25 -14.37 -35.96 19.80
N VAL A 26 -13.37 -36.83 19.69
CA VAL A 26 -12.42 -36.93 18.59
C VAL A 26 -13.20 -37.31 17.34
N LEU A 27 -13.27 -36.42 16.35
CA LEU A 27 -13.71 -36.79 15.01
C LEU A 27 -12.67 -36.34 13.98
N SER A 28 -11.86 -37.33 13.62
CA SER A 28 -11.43 -37.64 12.27
C SER A 28 -10.67 -36.54 11.51
N GLN A 29 -9.38 -36.84 11.33
CA GLN A 29 -8.43 -36.20 10.44
C GLN A 29 -8.97 -36.20 8.99
N LYS A 30 -9.84 -35.25 8.66
CA LYS A 30 -10.15 -34.92 7.28
C LYS A 30 -8.98 -34.12 6.75
N SER A 31 -8.05 -34.85 6.15
CA SER A 31 -7.07 -34.43 5.17
C SER A 31 -7.50 -33.14 4.48
N VAL A 32 -7.02 -32.02 4.99
CA VAL A 32 -7.03 -30.77 4.23
C VAL A 32 -5.97 -31.01 3.17
N SER A 33 -6.38 -31.58 2.06
CA SER A 33 -5.59 -31.69 0.85
C SER A 33 -5.18 -30.26 0.52
N PHE A 34 -3.96 -29.95 0.95
CA PHE A 34 -3.24 -28.73 0.68
C PHE A 34 -3.01 -28.75 -0.83
N LEU A 35 -4.04 -28.35 -1.58
CA LEU A 35 -3.97 -28.23 -3.03
C LEU A 35 -2.76 -27.35 -3.30
N LEU A 36 -1.69 -27.99 -3.77
CA LEU A 36 -0.45 -27.38 -4.21
C LEU A 36 -0.82 -26.33 -5.23
N ARG A 37 -0.96 -25.10 -4.73
CA ARG A 37 -1.27 -23.94 -5.55
C ARG A 37 -0.07 -23.77 -6.46
N SER A 38 -0.21 -24.22 -7.70
CA SER A 38 0.82 -24.19 -8.72
C SER A 38 1.50 -22.83 -8.72
N PRO A 39 2.84 -22.74 -8.83
CA PRO A 39 3.54 -21.46 -8.84
C PRO A 39 3.09 -20.68 -10.07
N VAL A 40 2.17 -19.74 -9.85
CA VAL A 40 1.72 -18.83 -10.91
C VAL A 40 2.96 -18.02 -11.30
N ARG A 41 3.57 -18.37 -12.44
CA ARG A 41 4.73 -17.66 -12.99
C ARG A 41 4.39 -16.16 -12.99
N PRO A 42 5.16 -15.32 -12.28
CA PRO A 42 4.82 -13.91 -12.18
C PRO A 42 4.90 -13.29 -13.57
N LYS A 43 3.75 -12.89 -14.12
CA LYS A 43 3.70 -12.14 -15.38
C LYS A 43 4.52 -10.86 -15.19
N MET A 44 5.67 -10.76 -15.86
CA MET A 44 6.50 -9.55 -15.89
C MET A 44 5.67 -8.40 -16.46
N VAL A 45 5.58 -7.28 -15.74
CA VAL A 45 4.85 -6.09 -16.19
C VAL A 45 5.85 -5.07 -16.74
N ASN A 46 5.80 -4.87 -18.05
CA ASN A 46 6.60 -3.88 -18.77
C ASN A 46 5.73 -2.68 -19.16
N VAL A 47 6.15 -1.46 -18.79
CA VAL A 47 5.48 -0.20 -19.16
C VAL A 47 6.45 0.67 -19.97
N PRO A 48 6.03 1.26 -21.10
CA PRO A 48 6.91 2.10 -21.90
C PRO A 48 7.30 3.39 -21.18
N LYS A 49 8.52 3.89 -21.46
CA LYS A 49 9.05 5.16 -20.92
C LYS A 49 8.33 6.39 -21.48
N SER A 50 7.68 6.27 -22.64
CA SER A 50 6.87 7.31 -23.26
C SER A 50 5.47 6.78 -23.59
N ARG A 51 4.44 7.58 -23.35
CA ARG A 51 3.04 7.23 -23.68
C ARG A 51 2.27 8.47 -24.10
N ARG A 52 1.49 8.39 -25.19
CA ARG A 52 0.53 9.43 -25.57
C ARG A 52 -0.72 9.31 -24.70
N THR A 53 -1.08 10.38 -24.00
CA THR A 53 -2.28 10.44 -23.16
C THR A 53 -2.82 11.86 -23.08
N TYR A 54 -4.06 12.00 -22.63
CA TYR A 54 -4.73 13.28 -22.49
C TYR A 54 -4.07 14.14 -21.41
N CYS A 55 -3.70 15.37 -21.77
CA CYS A 55 -3.21 16.37 -20.83
C CYS A 55 -4.34 17.32 -20.41
N LYS A 56 -4.55 17.48 -19.09
CA LYS A 56 -5.58 18.38 -18.57
C LYS A 56 -5.34 19.87 -18.85
N LYS A 57 -4.08 20.31 -18.93
CA LYS A 57 -3.76 21.72 -19.21
C LYS A 57 -3.79 22.03 -20.71
N CYS A 58 -3.16 21.20 -21.54
CA CYS A 58 -3.17 21.39 -23.00
C CYS A 58 -4.49 20.99 -23.66
N LYS A 59 -5.40 20.34 -22.92
CA LYS A 59 -6.69 19.78 -23.37
C LYS A 59 -6.59 18.86 -24.59
N THR A 60 -5.41 18.34 -24.88
CA THR A 60 -5.09 17.52 -26.06
C THR A 60 -4.24 16.32 -25.68
N HIS A 61 -4.16 15.32 -26.57
CA HIS A 61 -3.33 14.13 -26.37
C HIS A 61 -1.88 14.43 -26.76
N LYS A 62 -1.00 14.45 -25.77
CA LYS A 62 0.42 14.76 -25.94
C LYS A 62 1.28 13.60 -25.45
N VAL A 63 2.55 13.59 -25.84
CA VAL A 63 3.52 12.60 -25.37
C VAL A 63 3.88 12.92 -23.92
N HIS A 64 3.78 11.92 -23.05
CA HIS A 64 4.15 12.04 -21.64
C HIS A 64 5.36 11.16 -21.35
N LYS A 65 6.33 11.71 -20.61
CA LYS A 65 7.44 10.97 -20.01
C LYS A 65 6.92 10.23 -18.79
N VAL A 66 7.10 8.92 -18.77
CA VAL A 66 6.64 8.04 -17.69
C VAL A 66 7.83 7.79 -16.76
N THR A 67 7.64 8.04 -15.47
CA THR A 67 8.61 7.70 -14.42
C THR A 67 7.92 7.01 -13.25
N GLN A 68 8.67 6.28 -12.43
CA GLN A 68 8.12 5.69 -11.21
C GLN A 68 8.00 6.75 -10.11
N TYR A 69 6.87 6.79 -9.41
CA TYR A 69 6.73 7.60 -8.21
C TYR A 69 7.57 7.02 -7.07
N LYS A 70 8.43 7.87 -6.49
CA LYS A 70 9.12 7.61 -5.23
C LYS A 70 8.56 8.53 -4.16
N LYS A 71 8.25 7.98 -2.98
CA LYS A 71 7.85 8.77 -1.81
C LYS A 71 9.06 9.58 -1.35
N SER A 72 8.87 10.88 -1.10
CA SER A 72 9.91 11.75 -0.55
C SER A 72 10.16 11.47 0.94
N LYS A 73 11.27 12.00 1.45
CA LYS A 73 11.55 12.07 2.89
C LYS A 73 10.44 12.86 3.60
N GLU A 74 10.10 12.45 4.82
CA GLU A 74 9.14 13.16 5.66
C GLU A 74 9.72 14.51 6.13
N ARG A 75 8.87 15.54 6.17
CA ARG A 75 9.24 16.89 6.65
C ARG A 75 9.14 16.97 8.18
N SER A 76 10.20 17.36 8.86
CA SER A 76 10.24 17.53 10.33
C SER A 76 9.29 18.61 10.84
N ALA A 77 9.15 19.71 10.11
CA ALA A 77 8.28 20.83 10.48
C ALA A 77 6.76 20.52 10.33
N ALA A 78 6.39 19.36 9.79
CA ALA A 78 4.99 18.96 9.68
C ALA A 78 4.34 18.91 11.07
N GLN A 79 3.11 19.43 11.19
CA GLN A 79 2.41 19.52 12.48
C GLN A 79 2.31 18.16 13.20
N GLY A 80 2.01 17.08 12.45
CA GLY A 80 1.93 15.73 13.00
C GLY A 80 3.26 15.24 13.57
N ARG A 81 4.37 15.54 12.87
CA ARG A 81 5.72 15.19 13.32
C ARG A 81 6.13 15.99 14.55
N ARG A 82 5.93 17.32 14.55
CA ARG A 82 6.16 18.18 15.72
C ARG A 82 5.39 17.71 16.96
N ARG A 83 4.12 17.33 16.80
CA ARG A 83 3.29 16.78 17.87
C ARG A 83 3.83 15.44 18.38
N TYR A 84 4.25 14.56 17.47
CA TYR A 84 4.83 13.26 17.82
C TYR A 84 6.15 13.43 18.59
N ASP A 85 7.06 14.26 18.09
CA ASP A 85 8.34 14.51 18.74
C ASP A 85 8.16 15.14 20.13
N ARG A 86 7.21 16.07 20.31
CA ARG A 86 6.87 16.59 21.65
C ARG A 86 6.30 15.52 22.57
N LYS A 87 5.45 14.62 22.06
CA LYS A 87 4.88 13.52 22.85
C LYS A 87 5.94 12.48 23.23
N GLN A 88 6.94 12.27 22.38
CA GLN A 88 7.95 11.24 22.55
C GLN A 88 9.12 11.67 23.47
N LYS A 89 9.22 12.96 23.83
CA LYS A 89 10.23 13.47 24.77
C LYS A 89 9.90 13.07 26.21
N GLY A 90 10.95 12.86 27.02
CA GLY A 90 10.83 12.44 28.42
C GLY A 90 10.85 10.92 28.59
N TYR A 91 10.41 10.45 29.74
CA TYR A 91 10.35 9.04 30.09
C TYR A 91 9.00 8.42 29.69
N GLY A 92 8.90 7.08 29.67
CA GLY A 92 7.65 6.37 29.35
C GLY A 92 7.63 5.61 28.02
N GLY A 93 8.78 5.48 27.35
CA GLY A 93 8.95 4.59 26.20
C GLY A 93 8.21 5.05 24.93
N GLN A 94 7.74 4.09 24.13
CA GLN A 94 7.15 4.35 22.82
C GLN A 94 5.67 4.79 22.93
N THR A 95 5.35 6.02 22.50
CA THR A 95 4.03 6.64 22.78
C THR A 95 2.94 6.43 21.73
N LYS A 96 3.28 5.85 20.56
CA LYS A 96 2.34 5.50 19.48
C LYS A 96 2.59 4.07 18.98
N PRO A 97 1.53 3.33 18.60
CA PRO A 97 1.65 1.94 18.19
C PRO A 97 2.43 1.81 16.88
N ILE A 98 3.34 0.82 16.85
CA ILE A 98 4.06 0.42 15.63
C ILE A 98 3.35 -0.80 15.04
N PHE A 99 2.95 -0.71 13.77
CA PHE A 99 2.28 -1.82 13.10
C PHE A 99 3.27 -2.92 12.70
N ARG A 100 3.26 -4.05 13.44
CA ARG A 100 4.19 -5.18 13.24
C ARG A 100 3.69 -6.26 12.27
N LYS A 101 2.39 -6.55 12.23
CA LYS A 101 1.82 -7.68 11.47
C LYS A 101 1.47 -7.32 10.01
N LYS A 102 2.48 -7.08 9.16
CA LYS A 102 2.26 -6.73 7.74
C LYS A 102 1.99 -7.97 6.88
N ALA A 103 0.75 -8.11 6.39
CA ALA A 103 0.37 -9.23 5.52
C ALA A 103 0.71 -9.04 4.03
N LYS A 104 0.82 -7.79 3.54
CA LYS A 104 1.01 -7.51 2.12
C LYS A 104 2.50 -7.41 1.77
N THR A 105 2.95 -8.23 0.84
CA THR A 105 4.35 -8.28 0.38
C THR A 105 4.68 -7.26 -0.71
N THR A 106 3.70 -6.89 -1.54
CA THR A 106 3.88 -5.94 -2.66
C THR A 106 3.16 -4.62 -2.42
N LYS A 107 3.56 -3.57 -3.13
CA LYS A 107 2.94 -2.24 -3.10
C LYS A 107 2.18 -1.98 -4.42
N LYS A 108 1.23 -1.04 -4.42
CA LYS A 108 0.70 -0.51 -5.67
C LYS A 108 1.75 0.44 -6.25
N ILE A 109 2.15 0.21 -7.50
CA ILE A 109 3.11 1.08 -8.18
C ILE A 109 2.34 2.26 -8.75
N VAL A 110 2.83 3.47 -8.54
CA VAL A 110 2.24 4.69 -9.09
C VAL A 110 3.19 5.25 -10.13
N LEU A 111 2.67 5.54 -11.31
CA LEU A 111 3.40 6.18 -12.39
C LEU A 111 3.22 7.69 -12.29
N ARG A 112 4.31 8.44 -12.50
CA ARG A 112 4.29 9.88 -12.72
C ARG A 112 4.39 10.11 -14.22
N MET A 113 3.31 10.64 -14.80
CA MET A 113 3.22 11.04 -16.20
C MET A 113 3.52 12.53 -16.29
N GLU A 114 4.63 12.92 -16.87
CA GLU A 114 5.00 14.33 -17.09
C GLU A 114 4.77 14.70 -18.56
N CYS A 115 3.95 15.72 -18.82
CA CYS A 115 3.72 16.22 -20.18
C CYS A 115 5.00 16.89 -20.73
N SER A 116 5.35 16.63 -21.99
CA SER A 116 6.53 17.23 -22.63
C SER A 116 6.45 18.75 -22.76
N GLU A 117 5.25 19.29 -23.02
CA GLU A 117 5.03 20.73 -23.29
C GLU A 117 4.81 21.52 -22.00
N CYS A 118 3.73 21.23 -21.26
CA CYS A 118 3.33 22.02 -20.09
C CYS A 118 3.96 21.57 -18.75
N LYS A 119 4.76 20.50 -18.77
CA LYS A 119 5.45 19.91 -17.58
C LYS A 119 4.51 19.53 -16.42
N VAL A 120 3.21 19.45 -16.67
CA VAL A 120 2.22 19.01 -15.69
C VAL A 120 2.38 17.53 -15.43
N ARG A 121 2.29 17.17 -14.15
CA ARG A 121 2.44 15.80 -13.69
C ARG A 121 1.09 15.22 -13.29
N LYS A 122 0.76 14.03 -13.82
CA LYS A 122 -0.40 13.23 -13.41
C LYS A 122 0.09 11.94 -12.77
N GLN A 123 -0.58 11.51 -11.70
CA GLN A 123 -0.30 10.23 -11.03
C GLN A 123 -1.32 9.19 -11.45
N ILE A 124 -0.85 8.00 -11.87
CA ILE A 124 -1.72 6.88 -12.25
C ILE A 124 -1.29 5.64 -11.45
N PRO A 125 -2.14 5.12 -10.54
CA PRO A 125 -1.86 3.89 -9.82
C PRO A 125 -2.10 2.67 -10.72
N LEU A 126 -1.19 1.71 -10.68
CA LEU A 126 -1.36 0.38 -11.26
C LEU A 126 -1.89 -0.62 -10.23
N LYS A 127 -2.26 -1.81 -10.70
CA LYS A 127 -2.49 -2.97 -9.83
C LYS A 127 -1.18 -3.38 -9.14
N ARG A 128 -1.26 -4.20 -8.08
CA ARG A 128 -0.06 -4.67 -7.36
C ARG A 128 0.69 -5.68 -8.24
N CYS A 129 2.01 -5.51 -8.36
CA CYS A 129 2.90 -6.35 -9.15
C CYS A 129 4.06 -6.81 -8.26
N LYS A 130 4.64 -8.00 -8.53
CA LYS A 130 5.88 -8.44 -7.87
C LYS A 130 7.11 -7.85 -8.56
N HIS A 131 7.16 -7.95 -9.89
CA HIS A 131 8.22 -7.40 -10.73
C HIS A 131 7.63 -6.34 -11.66
N PHE A 132 8.32 -5.21 -11.79
CA PHE A 132 7.92 -4.09 -12.64
C PHE A 132 9.16 -3.48 -13.28
N GLU A 133 9.11 -3.36 -14.59
CA GLU A 133 10.18 -2.80 -15.41
C GLU A 133 9.63 -1.65 -16.24
N LEU A 134 10.44 -0.61 -16.41
CA LEU A 134 10.08 0.58 -17.16
C LEU A 134 10.94 0.66 -18.43
N GLY A 135 10.33 0.40 -19.58
CA GLY A 135 10.98 0.36 -20.88
C GLY A 135 11.91 -0.83 -21.06
N GLY A 136 11.51 -2.00 -20.58
CA GLY A 136 12.21 -3.25 -20.89
C GLY A 136 11.95 -3.69 -22.33
N ASP A 137 12.65 -4.73 -22.77
CA ASP A 137 12.56 -5.22 -24.15
C ASP A 137 11.18 -5.77 -24.47
N LYS A 138 10.73 -5.49 -25.69
CA LYS A 138 9.50 -6.08 -26.21
C LYS A 138 9.79 -7.52 -26.60
N LYS A 139 8.99 -8.45 -26.07
CA LYS A 139 9.08 -9.86 -26.44
C LYS A 139 8.80 -10.01 -27.94
N ARG A 140 9.75 -10.58 -28.69
CA ARG A 140 9.56 -10.97 -30.10
C ARG A 140 8.75 -12.26 -30.16
N LYS A 141 7.84 -12.39 -31.13
CA LYS A 141 7.08 -13.63 -31.34
C LYS A 141 7.91 -14.59 -32.20
N GLY A 142 7.94 -15.87 -31.86
CA GLY A 142 8.58 -16.92 -32.67
C GLY A 142 10.08 -17.14 -32.45
N GLN A 143 10.71 -16.45 -31.51
CA GLN A 143 12.10 -16.75 -31.16
C GLN A 143 12.17 -17.98 -30.24
N MET A 144 12.95 -18.97 -30.66
CA MET A 144 13.38 -20.07 -29.82
C MET A 144 14.23 -19.52 -28.67
N ILE A 145 13.95 -19.98 -27.46
CA ILE A 145 14.75 -19.64 -26.28
C ILE A 145 16.08 -20.36 -26.44
N GLN A 146 17.19 -19.63 -26.44
CA GLN A 146 18.52 -20.23 -26.40
C GLN A 146 18.73 -20.92 -25.05
N PHE A 147 19.17 -22.17 -25.09
CA PHE A 147 19.51 -22.99 -23.94
C PHE A 147 20.97 -22.77 -23.53
#